data_AF-A0A8H3LZP0-F1
#
_entry.id   AF-A0A8H3LZP0-F1
#
_cell.length_a   1.000
_cell.length_b   1.000
_cell.length_c   1.000
_cell.angle_alpha   90.00
_cell.angle_beta   90.00
_cell.angle_gamma   90.00
#
_symmetry.space_group_name_H-M   'P 1'
#
loop_
_entity.id
_entity.type
_entity.pdbx_description
1 polymer ?
#
loop_
_entity_poly.entity_id
_entity_poly.type
_entity_poly.pdbx_seq_one_letter_code
_entity_poly.pdbx_strand_id
1 'polypeptide(L)'
;MTITKATPKARKPKTNNFKSILEQFSEKYNLSAKSSPKQLSKHNKELGASLQGWEARKCVKDLLTRRKYSKKKKEALVPDKRKEKFTIEKRAEYYAKTGNKWDIHRHSINLGPKNNDKKEVIAGVSRQYRFHEELVKAGVNPKIINSYAKDPDLIRRSNRIQKECRQLHKQNAEAYSALSSIREALKKQFKDCHSQNNTLEKRVKRLEKDIRSLKIEFGDLDECVDRETVVDIIHEIVPSLIGKKGSRGAVYRGSSSYSSESSEGSDSVETIVIKKSEDIPHKQRRKARLRKVKRINNIWEREANLEWTKRKEFLFGRIVQGNYTVKEFYSKLKECNLSKDYPEWLLKNLFFEGLSPENKIKILMGGLQELGLDEIVERLSPGH
;
A
#
# COMPACT_ATOMS: atom_id res chain seq x y z
N MET A 1 -72.24 -42.17 68.45
CA MET A 1 -71.29 -41.05 68.66
C MET A 1 -69.98 -41.44 67.99
N THR A 2 -69.24 -40.60 67.26
CA THR A 2 -69.45 -39.20 66.85
C THR A 2 -68.69 -38.98 65.54
N ILE A 3 -69.37 -38.53 64.47
CA ILE A 3 -68.73 -38.42 63.14
C ILE A 3 -67.90 -37.13 63.06
N THR A 4 -66.59 -37.24 63.18
CA THR A 4 -65.65 -36.11 62.99
C THR A 4 -65.59 -35.72 61.51
N LYS A 5 -66.36 -34.70 61.12
CA LYS A 5 -66.34 -34.12 59.76
C LYS A 5 -64.94 -33.56 59.45
N ALA A 6 -64.19 -34.25 58.59
CA ALA A 6 -62.93 -33.73 58.07
C ALA A 6 -63.16 -32.48 57.22
N THR A 7 -62.58 -31.33 57.63
CA THR A 7 -62.72 -30.07 56.91
C THR A 7 -62.01 -30.15 55.55
N PRO A 8 -62.67 -29.81 54.42
CA PRO A 8 -62.01 -29.87 53.12
C PRO A 8 -60.83 -28.88 53.03
N LYS A 9 -59.60 -29.40 52.92
CA LYS A 9 -58.43 -28.57 52.60
C LYS A 9 -58.66 -27.86 51.27
N ALA A 10 -58.72 -26.53 51.30
CA ALA A 10 -58.97 -25.70 50.12
C ALA A 10 -57.93 -25.98 49.02
N ARG A 11 -58.34 -26.68 47.96
CA ARG A 11 -57.50 -26.96 46.79
C ARG A 11 -57.21 -25.65 46.06
N LYS A 12 -55.95 -25.22 46.04
CA LYS A 12 -55.50 -24.07 45.22
C LYS A 12 -55.93 -24.30 43.76
N PRO A 13 -56.63 -23.35 43.10
CA PRO A 13 -57.11 -23.55 41.73
C PRO A 13 -55.95 -23.76 40.74
N LYS A 14 -55.81 -24.98 40.22
CA LYS A 14 -54.89 -25.30 39.11
C LYS A 14 -55.65 -25.20 37.79
N THR A 15 -55.00 -24.56 36.81
CA THR A 15 -55.53 -24.19 35.47
C THR A 15 -56.55 -23.05 35.46
N ASN A 16 -56.61 -22.34 34.31
CA ASN A 16 -57.58 -21.31 33.90
C ASN A 16 -57.64 -19.92 34.58
N ASN A 17 -56.97 -19.63 35.71
CA ASN A 17 -57.07 -18.30 36.37
C ASN A 17 -56.76 -17.09 35.45
N PHE A 18 -55.78 -17.17 34.55
CA PHE A 18 -55.48 -16.07 33.62
C PHE A 18 -56.57 -15.80 32.57
N LYS A 19 -57.50 -16.74 32.35
CA LYS A 19 -58.67 -16.55 31.49
C LYS A 19 -59.72 -15.69 32.21
N SER A 20 -60.08 -16.06 33.45
CA SER A 20 -61.04 -15.29 34.27
C SER A 20 -60.52 -13.90 34.60
N ILE A 21 -59.23 -13.73 34.89
CA ILE A 21 -58.61 -12.40 35.07
C ILE A 21 -58.79 -11.52 33.83
N LEU A 22 -58.63 -12.08 32.62
CA LEU A 22 -58.84 -11.35 31.37
C LEU A 22 -60.33 -11.06 31.11
N GLU A 23 -61.24 -11.95 31.49
CA GLU A 23 -62.69 -11.81 31.34
C GLU A 23 -63.24 -10.72 32.27
N GLN A 24 -63.01 -10.85 33.58
CA GLN A 24 -63.37 -9.85 34.59
C GLN A 24 -62.81 -8.46 34.27
N PHE A 25 -61.56 -8.38 33.77
CA PHE A 25 -60.96 -7.12 33.35
C PHE A 25 -61.58 -6.55 32.07
N SER A 26 -61.97 -7.41 31.11
CA SER A 26 -62.72 -7.01 29.92
C SER A 26 -64.11 -6.45 30.29
N GLU A 27 -64.81 -7.11 31.21
CA GLU A 27 -66.14 -6.72 31.69
C GLU A 27 -66.08 -5.39 32.46
N LYS A 28 -65.21 -5.30 33.48
CA LYS A 28 -65.02 -4.09 34.32
C LYS A 28 -64.79 -2.80 33.52
N TYR A 29 -64.19 -2.90 32.34
CA TYR A 29 -63.86 -1.76 31.47
C TYR A 29 -64.54 -1.76 30.10
N ASN A 30 -65.54 -2.64 29.88
CA ASN A 30 -66.25 -2.80 28.60
C ASN A 30 -65.30 -2.95 27.38
N LEU A 31 -64.18 -3.66 27.57
CA LEU A 31 -63.12 -3.83 26.58
C LEU A 31 -63.34 -5.08 25.72
N SER A 32 -63.47 -4.89 24.42
CA SER A 32 -63.70 -5.95 23.42
C SER A 32 -62.71 -5.88 22.26
N ALA A 33 -62.76 -6.86 21.36
CA ALA A 33 -61.99 -6.84 20.12
C ALA A 33 -62.33 -5.64 19.22
N LYS A 34 -63.51 -5.00 19.40
CA LYS A 34 -63.90 -3.77 18.70
C LYS A 34 -63.19 -2.53 19.26
N SER A 35 -62.95 -2.44 20.58
CA SER A 35 -62.36 -1.28 21.28
C SER A 35 -61.05 -0.78 20.65
N SER A 36 -60.82 0.54 20.71
CA SER A 36 -59.63 1.19 20.11
C SER A 36 -58.34 0.90 20.90
N PRO A 37 -57.15 0.97 20.27
CA PRO A 37 -55.88 0.85 20.98
C PRO A 37 -55.70 1.87 22.12
N LYS A 38 -56.24 3.10 21.98
CA LYS A 38 -56.19 4.12 23.04
C LYS A 38 -56.98 3.68 24.29
N GLN A 39 -58.22 3.22 24.11
CA GLN A 39 -59.04 2.67 25.22
C GLN A 39 -58.37 1.47 25.89
N LEU A 40 -57.83 0.53 25.09
CA LEU A 40 -57.13 -0.66 25.59
C LEU A 40 -55.85 -0.30 26.37
N SER A 41 -55.13 0.76 25.98
CA SER A 41 -53.93 1.20 26.69
C SER A 41 -54.22 1.94 28.01
N LYS A 42 -55.38 2.59 28.15
CA LYS A 42 -55.72 3.41 29.34
C LYS A 42 -55.63 2.63 30.65
N HIS A 43 -55.98 1.34 30.62
CA HIS A 43 -56.03 0.46 31.79
C HIS A 43 -54.89 -0.59 31.83
N ASN A 44 -53.94 -0.56 30.89
CA ASN A 44 -52.94 -1.62 30.74
C ASN A 44 -51.97 -1.76 31.94
N LYS A 45 -51.81 -0.71 32.76
CA LYS A 45 -51.02 -0.74 33.99
C LYS A 45 -51.63 -1.68 35.04
N GLU A 46 -52.95 -1.70 35.15
CA GLU A 46 -53.71 -2.48 36.12
C GLU A 46 -53.72 -3.97 35.75
N LEU A 47 -54.08 -4.31 34.50
CA LEU A 47 -53.93 -5.68 33.98
C LEU A 47 -52.46 -6.15 34.07
N GLY A 48 -51.51 -5.24 33.85
CA GLY A 48 -50.08 -5.50 34.00
C GLY A 48 -49.61 -5.78 35.43
N ALA A 49 -50.36 -5.34 36.46
CA ALA A 49 -50.12 -5.65 37.87
C ALA A 49 -50.71 -7.02 38.24
N SER A 50 -51.93 -7.32 37.80
CA SER A 50 -52.58 -8.63 38.00
C SER A 50 -51.84 -9.78 37.29
N LEU A 51 -51.15 -9.51 36.18
CA LEU A 51 -50.36 -10.48 35.44
C LEU A 51 -48.89 -10.54 35.91
N GLN A 52 -48.68 -11.10 37.10
CA GLN A 52 -47.35 -11.41 37.62
C GLN A 52 -46.59 -12.41 36.72
N GLY A 53 -45.29 -12.17 36.51
CA GLY A 53 -44.44 -13.00 35.65
C GLY A 53 -44.66 -12.83 34.13
N TRP A 54 -43.74 -13.38 33.33
CA TRP A 54 -43.85 -13.36 31.86
C TRP A 54 -44.89 -14.36 31.35
N GLU A 55 -45.02 -15.52 31.98
CA GLU A 55 -45.88 -16.62 31.54
C GLU A 55 -47.36 -16.23 31.54
N ALA A 56 -47.84 -15.56 32.59
CA ALA A 56 -49.17 -14.96 32.65
C ALA A 56 -49.44 -14.02 31.45
N ARG A 57 -48.46 -13.15 31.16
CA ARG A 57 -48.52 -12.21 30.02
C ARG A 57 -48.44 -12.90 28.67
N LYS A 58 -47.80 -14.08 28.56
CA LYS A 58 -47.84 -14.94 27.38
C LYS A 58 -49.22 -15.58 27.21
N CYS A 59 -49.74 -16.27 28.22
CA CYS A 59 -51.07 -16.89 28.19
C CYS A 59 -52.17 -15.89 27.80
N VAL A 60 -52.14 -14.66 28.35
CA VAL A 60 -53.10 -13.62 27.96
C VAL A 60 -52.90 -13.15 26.50
N LYS A 61 -51.67 -13.04 26.00
CA LYS A 61 -51.42 -12.73 24.57
C LYS A 61 -51.91 -13.84 23.63
N ASP A 62 -51.78 -15.09 24.04
CA ASP A 62 -52.26 -16.24 23.27
C ASP A 62 -53.81 -16.30 23.29
N LEU A 63 -54.45 -16.03 24.44
CA LEU A 63 -55.91 -15.86 24.56
C LEU A 63 -56.44 -14.70 23.71
N LEU A 64 -55.80 -13.53 23.74
CA LEU A 64 -56.15 -12.38 22.90
C LEU A 64 -55.97 -12.69 21.41
N THR A 65 -55.03 -13.57 21.05
CA THR A 65 -54.84 -14.04 19.68
C THR A 65 -55.97 -14.96 19.25
N ARG A 66 -56.41 -15.90 20.10
CA ARG A 66 -57.63 -16.70 19.89
C ARG A 66 -58.89 -15.82 19.76
N ARG A 67 -58.98 -14.73 20.52
CA ARG A 67 -60.04 -13.70 20.42
C ARG A 67 -59.87 -12.72 19.23
N LYS A 68 -59.05 -13.05 18.23
CA LYS A 68 -58.84 -12.26 17.00
C LYS A 68 -58.39 -10.80 17.21
N TYR A 69 -57.76 -10.45 18.36
CA TYR A 69 -57.20 -9.11 18.55
C TYR A 69 -55.98 -8.89 17.64
N SER A 70 -55.96 -7.76 16.93
CA SER A 70 -54.85 -7.37 16.06
C SER A 70 -53.57 -7.08 16.86
N LYS A 71 -52.40 -7.17 16.22
CA LYS A 71 -51.08 -6.95 16.84
C LYS A 71 -51.01 -5.64 17.65
N LYS A 72 -51.45 -4.53 17.05
CA LYS A 72 -51.48 -3.19 17.67
C LYS A 72 -52.41 -3.14 18.89
N LYS A 73 -53.55 -3.85 18.88
CA LYS A 73 -54.45 -3.94 20.05
C LYS A 73 -53.86 -4.82 21.17
N LYS A 74 -53.19 -5.93 20.82
CA LYS A 74 -52.50 -6.81 21.79
C LYS A 74 -51.31 -6.14 22.48
N GLU A 75 -50.53 -5.35 21.74
CA GLU A 75 -49.40 -4.59 22.31
C GLU A 75 -49.88 -3.35 23.11
N ALA A 76 -51.06 -2.79 22.81
CA ALA A 76 -51.66 -1.74 23.64
C ALA A 76 -52.19 -2.26 24.99
N LEU A 77 -52.91 -3.40 24.99
CA LEU A 77 -53.50 -3.98 26.21
C LEU A 77 -52.47 -4.70 27.09
N VAL A 78 -51.49 -5.40 26.48
CA VAL A 78 -50.41 -6.12 27.20
C VAL A 78 -49.06 -5.73 26.58
N PRO A 79 -48.50 -4.55 26.90
CA PRO A 79 -47.21 -4.12 26.37
C PRO A 79 -46.09 -5.11 26.71
N ASP A 80 -45.20 -5.39 25.76
CA ASP A 80 -43.97 -6.16 26.04
C ASP A 80 -42.87 -5.22 26.54
N LYS A 81 -42.79 -5.02 27.86
CA LYS A 81 -41.79 -4.17 28.53
C LYS A 81 -40.33 -4.54 28.19
N ARG A 82 -40.06 -5.71 27.60
CA ARG A 82 -38.72 -6.10 27.13
C ARG A 82 -38.30 -5.41 25.82
N LYS A 83 -39.27 -4.85 25.07
CA LYS A 83 -39.04 -4.00 23.88
C LYS A 83 -38.79 -2.53 24.22
N GLU A 84 -39.07 -2.13 25.45
CA GLU A 84 -38.89 -0.77 25.93
C GLU A 84 -37.38 -0.44 26.01
N LYS A 85 -36.99 0.76 25.56
CA LYS A 85 -35.58 1.19 25.43
C LYS A 85 -34.98 1.58 26.79
N PHE A 86 -34.93 0.63 27.71
CA PHE A 86 -34.20 0.75 28.97
C PHE A 86 -32.68 0.61 28.76
N THR A 87 -31.91 1.35 29.56
CA THR A 87 -30.45 1.18 29.71
C THR A 87 -30.11 -0.15 30.38
N ILE A 88 -28.82 -0.52 30.38
CA ILE A 88 -28.35 -1.79 30.97
C ILE A 88 -28.66 -1.82 32.49
N GLU A 89 -28.47 -0.71 33.22
CA GLU A 89 -28.79 -0.63 34.66
C GLU A 89 -30.29 -0.86 34.89
N LYS A 90 -31.15 -0.11 34.18
CA LYS A 90 -32.62 -0.21 34.34
C LYS A 90 -33.17 -1.58 33.97
N ARG A 91 -32.47 -2.33 33.09
CA ARG A 91 -32.79 -3.73 32.80
C ARG A 91 -32.34 -4.67 33.92
N ALA A 92 -31.14 -4.48 34.48
CA ALA A 92 -30.67 -5.27 35.61
C ALA A 92 -31.58 -5.10 36.85
N GLU A 93 -31.97 -3.87 37.19
CA GLU A 93 -32.98 -3.60 38.22
C GLU A 93 -34.29 -4.35 37.99
N TYR A 94 -34.82 -4.29 36.76
CA TYR A 94 -36.05 -4.99 36.40
C TYR A 94 -35.92 -6.51 36.57
N TYR A 95 -34.76 -7.09 36.24
CA TYR A 95 -34.52 -8.53 36.42
C TYR A 95 -34.34 -8.93 37.88
N ALA A 96 -33.70 -8.11 38.72
CA ALA A 96 -33.68 -8.32 40.17
C ALA A 96 -35.10 -8.33 40.75
N LYS A 97 -35.93 -7.35 40.37
CA LYS A 97 -37.34 -7.22 40.80
C LYS A 97 -38.27 -8.30 40.25
N THR A 98 -37.86 -9.11 39.26
CA THR A 98 -38.73 -10.12 38.60
C THR A 98 -38.20 -11.55 38.58
N GLY A 99 -36.93 -11.80 38.96
CA GLY A 99 -36.35 -13.13 39.19
C GLY A 99 -36.22 -14.06 37.97
N ASN A 100 -36.67 -13.66 36.77
CA ASN A 100 -36.73 -14.57 35.62
C ASN A 100 -35.37 -14.80 34.96
N LYS A 101 -34.70 -15.89 35.36
CA LYS A 101 -33.43 -16.37 34.78
C LYS A 101 -33.44 -16.48 33.24
N TRP A 102 -34.57 -16.79 32.62
CA TRP A 102 -34.67 -16.92 31.16
C TRP A 102 -34.69 -15.58 30.42
N ASP A 103 -35.28 -14.53 31.01
CA ASP A 103 -35.20 -13.19 30.42
C ASP A 103 -33.80 -12.58 30.61
N ILE A 104 -33.09 -12.88 31.71
CA ILE A 104 -31.67 -12.53 31.90
C ILE A 104 -30.81 -13.15 30.81
N HIS A 105 -30.92 -14.48 30.61
CA HIS A 105 -30.18 -15.20 29.58
C HIS A 105 -30.44 -14.65 28.18
N ARG A 106 -31.72 -14.46 27.84
CA ARG A 106 -32.12 -13.85 26.58
C ARG A 106 -31.58 -12.44 26.42
N HIS A 107 -31.49 -11.63 27.48
CA HIS A 107 -30.88 -10.30 27.34
C HIS A 107 -29.37 -10.37 27.09
N SER A 108 -28.63 -11.23 27.80
CA SER A 108 -27.17 -11.35 27.60
C SER A 108 -26.82 -11.78 26.15
N ILE A 109 -27.57 -12.73 25.57
CA ILE A 109 -27.43 -13.08 24.14
C ILE A 109 -27.67 -11.86 23.25
N ASN A 110 -28.71 -11.05 23.51
CA ASN A 110 -28.98 -9.82 22.75
C ASN A 110 -27.96 -8.68 23.00
N LEU A 111 -27.08 -8.80 24.00
CA LEU A 111 -25.95 -7.89 24.24
C LEU A 111 -24.64 -8.38 23.60
N GLY A 112 -24.56 -9.67 23.24
CA GLY A 112 -23.44 -10.27 22.53
C GLY A 112 -23.19 -9.64 21.14
N PRO A 113 -22.20 -10.13 20.39
CA PRO A 113 -21.84 -9.57 19.10
C PRO A 113 -22.93 -9.80 18.04
N LYS A 114 -23.16 -8.79 17.20
CA LYS A 114 -24.11 -8.87 16.06
C LYS A 114 -23.57 -9.66 14.87
N ASN A 115 -22.24 -9.75 14.75
CA ASN A 115 -21.53 -10.43 13.67
C ASN A 115 -20.17 -10.96 14.19
N ASN A 116 -19.36 -11.55 13.31
CA ASN A 116 -18.08 -12.16 13.70
C ASN A 116 -16.88 -11.17 13.68
N ASP A 117 -17.11 -9.86 13.52
CA ASP A 117 -16.00 -8.89 13.42
C ASP A 117 -15.23 -8.79 14.72
N LYS A 118 -13.89 -8.83 14.66
CA LYS A 118 -13.02 -8.81 15.85
C LYS A 118 -13.33 -7.64 16.81
N LYS A 119 -13.71 -6.47 16.28
CA LYS A 119 -14.13 -5.29 17.06
C LYS A 119 -15.49 -5.48 17.75
N GLU A 120 -16.48 -6.03 17.06
CA GLU A 120 -17.83 -6.25 17.60
C GLU A 120 -17.87 -7.45 18.57
N VAL A 121 -17.00 -8.45 18.40
CA VAL A 121 -16.77 -9.52 19.39
C VAL A 121 -16.29 -8.92 20.72
N ILE A 122 -15.25 -8.07 20.70
CA ILE A 122 -14.77 -7.38 21.92
C ILE A 122 -15.86 -6.49 22.53
N ALA A 123 -16.57 -5.72 21.69
CA ALA A 123 -17.65 -4.84 22.16
C ALA A 123 -18.81 -5.63 22.77
N GLY A 124 -19.20 -6.76 22.18
CA GLY A 124 -20.23 -7.68 22.70
C GLY A 124 -19.87 -8.24 24.08
N VAL A 125 -18.62 -8.68 24.26
CA VAL A 125 -18.11 -9.15 25.56
C VAL A 125 -18.19 -8.04 26.60
N SER A 126 -17.79 -6.82 26.25
CA SER A 126 -17.82 -5.66 27.14
C SER A 126 -19.25 -5.28 27.54
N ARG A 127 -20.22 -5.40 26.62
CA ARG A 127 -21.66 -5.19 26.91
C ARG A 127 -22.24 -6.25 27.84
N GLN A 128 -21.88 -7.52 27.65
CA GLN A 128 -22.27 -8.61 28.57
C GLN A 128 -21.62 -8.45 29.95
N TYR A 129 -20.34 -8.08 30.00
CA TYR A 129 -19.60 -7.87 31.26
C TYR A 129 -20.21 -6.73 32.09
N ARG A 130 -20.48 -5.57 31.48
CA ARG A 130 -21.20 -4.48 32.16
C ARG A 130 -22.58 -4.93 32.66
N PHE A 131 -23.33 -5.71 31.88
CA PHE A 131 -24.61 -6.25 32.34
C PHE A 131 -24.47 -7.22 33.52
N HIS A 132 -23.40 -8.03 33.57
CA HIS A 132 -23.07 -8.85 34.73
C HIS A 132 -22.81 -7.99 35.97
N GLU A 133 -22.05 -6.89 35.85
CA GLU A 133 -21.81 -5.95 36.96
C GLU A 133 -23.10 -5.30 37.45
N GLU A 134 -23.95 -4.79 36.55
CA GLU A 134 -25.23 -4.19 36.94
C GLU A 134 -26.20 -5.21 37.58
N LEU A 135 -26.18 -6.48 37.16
CA LEU A 135 -26.95 -7.55 37.82
C LEU A 135 -26.45 -7.83 39.25
N VAL A 136 -25.14 -7.78 39.49
CA VAL A 136 -24.57 -7.90 40.84
C VAL A 136 -24.98 -6.70 41.72
N LYS A 137 -24.85 -5.47 41.20
CA LYS A 137 -25.29 -4.24 41.90
C LYS A 137 -26.78 -4.26 42.23
N ALA A 138 -27.61 -4.82 41.35
CA ALA A 138 -29.05 -4.98 41.56
C ALA A 138 -29.42 -6.13 42.52
N GLY A 139 -28.44 -6.85 43.09
CA GLY A 139 -28.67 -7.92 44.08
C GLY A 139 -29.05 -9.28 43.50
N VAL A 140 -28.80 -9.54 42.22
CA VAL A 140 -29.07 -10.86 41.61
C VAL A 140 -28.02 -11.87 42.07
N ASN A 141 -28.46 -13.07 42.48
CA ASN A 141 -27.59 -14.12 43.00
C ASN A 141 -26.48 -14.50 41.99
N PRO A 142 -25.18 -14.40 42.34
CA PRO A 142 -24.06 -14.67 41.42
C PRO A 142 -24.05 -16.06 40.77
N LYS A 143 -24.67 -17.08 41.38
CA LYS A 143 -24.84 -18.40 40.74
C LYS A 143 -25.76 -18.33 39.53
N ILE A 144 -26.83 -17.52 39.59
CA ILE A 144 -27.72 -17.30 38.44
C ILE A 144 -26.99 -16.51 37.35
N ILE A 145 -26.25 -15.46 37.72
CA ILE A 145 -25.53 -14.62 36.75
C ILE A 145 -24.47 -15.46 36.00
N ASN A 146 -23.63 -16.22 36.71
CA ASN A 146 -22.60 -17.06 36.08
C ASN A 146 -23.19 -18.18 35.19
N SER A 147 -24.36 -18.73 35.53
CA SER A 147 -24.98 -19.81 34.73
C SER A 147 -25.80 -19.33 33.52
N TYR A 148 -26.30 -18.08 33.54
CA TYR A 148 -27.25 -17.60 32.53
C TYR A 148 -26.82 -16.35 31.78
N ALA A 149 -26.03 -15.46 32.37
CA ALA A 149 -25.60 -14.20 31.75
C ALA A 149 -24.19 -14.25 31.14
N LYS A 150 -23.44 -15.34 31.35
CA LYS A 150 -22.03 -15.48 30.96
C LYS A 150 -21.88 -16.47 29.80
N ASP A 151 -21.08 -16.11 28.79
CA ASP A 151 -20.77 -16.95 27.62
C ASP A 151 -19.27 -17.30 27.61
N PRO A 152 -18.89 -18.54 28.01
CA PRO A 152 -17.49 -18.95 28.07
C PRO A 152 -16.79 -18.96 26.70
N ASP A 153 -17.50 -19.33 25.62
CA ASP A 153 -16.91 -19.43 24.29
C ASP A 153 -16.71 -18.07 23.63
N LEU A 154 -17.59 -17.11 23.91
CA LEU A 154 -17.42 -15.73 23.51
C LEU A 154 -16.24 -15.08 24.26
N ILE A 155 -16.10 -15.34 25.56
CA ILE A 155 -14.93 -14.91 26.35
C ILE A 155 -13.64 -15.53 25.79
N ARG A 156 -13.63 -16.85 25.50
CA ARG A 156 -12.49 -17.54 24.89
C ARG A 156 -12.10 -16.94 23.53
N ARG A 157 -13.08 -16.65 22.67
CA ARG A 157 -12.89 -15.96 21.37
C ARG A 157 -12.31 -14.56 21.54
N SER A 158 -12.85 -13.77 22.48
CA SER A 158 -12.35 -12.43 22.78
C SER A 158 -10.90 -12.44 23.26
N ASN A 159 -10.55 -13.33 24.19
CA ASN A 159 -9.19 -13.46 24.72
C ASN A 159 -8.19 -13.85 23.62
N ARG A 160 -8.58 -14.74 22.69
CA ARG A 160 -7.76 -15.05 21.50
C ARG A 160 -7.53 -13.81 20.63
N ILE A 161 -8.60 -13.07 20.30
CA ILE A 161 -8.53 -11.84 19.50
C ILE A 161 -7.62 -10.80 20.17
N GLN A 162 -7.73 -10.61 21.49
CA GLN A 162 -6.87 -9.67 22.22
C GLN A 162 -5.39 -10.09 22.18
N LYS A 163 -5.09 -11.40 22.27
CA LYS A 163 -3.71 -11.91 22.12
C LYS A 163 -3.15 -11.65 20.72
N GLU A 164 -3.94 -11.91 19.68
CA GLU A 164 -3.59 -11.62 18.27
C GLU A 164 -3.33 -10.12 18.06
N CYS A 165 -4.21 -9.24 18.58
CA CYS A 165 -4.01 -7.79 18.49
C CYS A 165 -2.76 -7.29 19.22
N ARG A 166 -2.44 -7.82 20.41
CA ARG A 166 -1.21 -7.45 21.14
C ARG A 166 0.05 -7.85 20.36
N GLN A 167 0.05 -9.03 19.73
CA GLN A 167 1.18 -9.49 18.91
C GLN A 167 1.38 -8.60 17.68
N LEU A 168 0.31 -8.25 16.96
CA LEU A 168 0.37 -7.33 15.82
C LEU A 168 0.85 -5.94 16.22
N HIS A 169 0.42 -5.41 17.38
CA HIS A 169 0.94 -4.13 17.88
C HIS A 169 2.44 -4.17 18.20
N LYS A 170 2.95 -5.30 18.74
CA LYS A 170 4.39 -5.49 18.96
C LYS A 170 5.16 -5.50 17.63
N GLN A 171 4.73 -6.33 16.67
CA GLN A 171 5.37 -6.42 15.35
C GLN A 171 5.36 -5.09 14.59
N ASN A 172 4.26 -4.33 14.67
CA ASN A 172 4.19 -3.00 14.07
C ASN A 172 5.16 -2.02 14.74
N ALA A 173 5.33 -2.05 16.06
CA ALA A 173 6.30 -1.20 16.77
C ALA A 173 7.75 -1.55 16.39
N GLU A 174 8.07 -2.85 16.27
CA GLU A 174 9.36 -3.34 15.78
C GLU A 174 9.63 -2.86 14.35
N ALA A 175 8.64 -2.98 13.45
CA ALA A 175 8.73 -2.50 12.07
C ALA A 175 8.92 -0.97 11.98
N TYR A 176 8.19 -0.18 12.76
CA TYR A 176 8.38 1.28 12.82
C TYR A 176 9.76 1.66 13.34
N SER A 177 10.32 0.94 14.32
CA SER A 177 11.67 1.16 14.84
C SER A 177 12.74 0.86 13.77
N ALA A 178 12.59 -0.25 13.03
CA ALA A 178 13.46 -0.59 11.91
C ALA A 178 13.40 0.47 10.79
N LEU A 179 12.20 0.88 10.36
CA LEU A 179 12.00 1.92 9.34
C LEU A 179 12.57 3.28 9.76
N SER A 180 12.46 3.65 11.04
CA SER A 180 13.08 4.87 11.58
C SER A 180 14.62 4.80 11.53
N SER A 181 15.20 3.63 11.81
CA SER A 181 16.65 3.40 11.75
C SER A 181 17.18 3.49 10.31
N ILE A 182 16.47 2.88 9.35
CA ILE A 182 16.76 2.99 7.91
C ILE A 182 16.66 4.45 7.43
N ARG A 183 15.63 5.19 7.87
CA ARG A 183 15.42 6.60 7.51
C ARG A 183 16.61 7.48 7.93
N GLU A 184 17.09 7.35 9.16
CA GLU A 184 18.22 8.14 9.63
C GLU A 184 19.55 7.72 8.98
N ALA A 185 19.74 6.43 8.66
CA ALA A 185 20.87 5.95 7.88
C ALA A 185 20.91 6.54 6.45
N LEU A 186 19.78 6.52 5.73
CA LEU A 186 19.65 7.14 4.41
C LEU A 186 19.88 8.66 4.47
N LYS A 187 19.32 9.34 5.47
CA LYS A 187 19.50 10.77 5.72
C LYS A 187 20.97 11.15 5.99
N LYS A 188 21.77 10.24 6.58
CA LYS A 188 23.23 10.42 6.67
C LYS A 188 23.88 10.29 5.30
N GLN A 189 23.63 9.20 4.57
CA GLN A 189 24.16 8.98 3.21
C GLN A 189 23.88 10.16 2.25
N PHE A 190 22.69 10.76 2.33
CA PHE A 190 22.35 11.96 1.54
C PHE A 190 23.17 13.21 1.91
N LYS A 191 23.50 13.42 3.19
CA LYS A 191 24.41 14.52 3.61
C LYS A 191 25.82 14.28 3.10
N ASP A 192 26.31 13.05 3.24
CA ASP A 192 27.66 12.66 2.82
C ASP A 192 27.81 12.84 1.30
N CYS A 193 26.83 12.37 0.51
CA CYS A 193 26.72 12.60 -0.94
C CYS A 193 26.67 14.10 -1.31
N HIS A 194 25.91 14.93 -0.58
CA HIS A 194 25.87 16.39 -0.83
C HIS A 194 27.25 17.04 -0.60
N SER A 195 28.02 16.59 0.40
CA SER A 195 29.37 17.09 0.66
C SER A 195 30.36 16.72 -0.47
N GLN A 196 30.21 15.52 -1.05
CA GLN A 196 30.99 15.06 -2.21
C GLN A 196 30.64 15.89 -3.45
N ASN A 197 29.36 16.12 -3.73
CA ASN A 197 28.92 16.95 -4.86
C ASN A 197 29.47 18.39 -4.77
N ASN A 198 29.39 19.02 -3.59
CA ASN A 198 29.98 20.36 -3.36
C ASN A 198 31.52 20.38 -3.58
N THR A 199 32.19 19.24 -3.39
CA THR A 199 33.64 19.10 -3.60
C THR A 199 33.97 18.89 -5.09
N LEU A 200 33.15 18.11 -5.80
CA LEU A 200 33.25 17.94 -7.26
C LEU A 200 32.96 19.24 -8.01
N GLU A 201 31.92 19.98 -7.62
CA GLU A 201 31.57 21.28 -8.20
C GLU A 201 32.74 22.29 -8.12
N LYS A 202 33.43 22.34 -6.96
CA LYS A 202 34.64 23.17 -6.78
C LYS A 202 35.81 22.72 -7.67
N ARG A 203 35.97 21.41 -7.93
CA ARG A 203 36.98 20.88 -8.86
C ARG A 203 36.64 21.24 -10.31
N VAL A 204 35.39 21.09 -10.73
CA VAL A 204 34.92 21.49 -12.08
C VAL A 204 35.14 22.99 -12.30
N LYS A 205 34.73 23.85 -11.36
CA LYS A 205 34.93 25.30 -11.44
C LYS A 205 36.41 25.71 -11.55
N ARG A 206 37.32 24.95 -10.94
CA ARG A 206 38.78 25.13 -11.10
C ARG A 206 39.21 24.71 -12.52
N LEU A 207 38.90 23.49 -12.94
CA LEU A 207 39.26 22.99 -14.27
C LEU A 207 38.73 23.86 -15.41
N GLU A 208 37.51 24.41 -15.29
CA GLU A 208 37.01 25.39 -16.26
C GLU A 208 37.83 26.69 -16.28
N LYS A 209 38.38 27.13 -15.15
CA LYS A 209 39.30 28.29 -15.11
C LYS A 209 40.61 27.94 -15.79
N ASP A 210 41.18 26.78 -15.46
CA ASP A 210 42.47 26.32 -16.01
C ASP A 210 42.37 26.14 -17.54
N ILE A 211 41.27 25.55 -18.03
CA ILE A 211 40.95 25.45 -19.47
C ILE A 211 40.73 26.84 -20.10
N ARG A 212 40.19 27.82 -19.37
CA ARG A 212 40.04 29.20 -19.87
C ARG A 212 41.40 29.92 -19.96
N SER A 213 42.32 29.72 -19.00
CA SER A 213 43.69 30.22 -19.05
C SER A 213 44.50 29.61 -20.20
N LEU A 214 44.57 28.28 -20.29
CA LEU A 214 45.24 27.58 -21.39
C LEU A 214 44.71 28.01 -22.77
N LYS A 215 43.41 28.29 -22.88
CA LYS A 215 42.79 28.76 -24.13
C LYS A 215 43.19 30.20 -24.50
N ILE A 216 43.56 31.03 -23.54
CA ILE A 216 44.12 32.37 -23.78
C ILE A 216 45.59 32.21 -24.21
N GLU A 217 46.39 31.45 -23.46
CA GLU A 217 47.79 31.16 -23.78
C GLU A 217 47.97 30.55 -25.19
N PHE A 218 47.13 29.58 -25.58
CA PHE A 218 47.10 29.03 -26.95
C PHE A 218 46.51 29.98 -28.02
N GLY A 219 45.86 31.07 -27.62
CA GLY A 219 45.44 32.16 -28.51
C GLY A 219 46.61 33.10 -28.76
N ASP A 220 47.25 33.56 -27.69
CA ASP A 220 48.41 34.45 -27.72
C ASP A 220 49.60 33.80 -28.48
N LEU A 221 49.76 32.48 -28.37
CA LEU A 221 50.77 31.71 -29.12
C LEU A 221 50.44 31.52 -30.61
N ASP A 222 49.17 31.63 -31.02
CA ASP A 222 48.75 31.66 -32.44
C ASP A 222 48.85 33.06 -33.04
N GLU A 223 49.10 34.08 -32.21
CA GLU A 223 49.45 35.46 -32.59
C GLU A 223 50.97 35.70 -32.58
N CYS A 224 51.73 35.08 -31.66
CA CYS A 224 53.19 35.22 -31.63
C CYS A 224 53.94 34.34 -32.66
N VAL A 225 53.30 33.29 -33.18
CA VAL A 225 53.82 32.49 -34.29
C VAL A 225 53.17 32.98 -35.59
N ASP A 226 53.71 34.07 -36.12
CA ASP A 226 53.41 34.47 -37.48
C ASP A 226 53.75 33.33 -38.45
N ARG A 227 52.75 32.93 -39.23
CA ARG A 227 52.86 31.81 -40.15
C ARG A 227 53.46 32.22 -41.48
N GLU A 228 53.46 33.51 -41.82
CA GLU A 228 54.15 34.03 -43.00
C GLU A 228 55.66 33.82 -42.80
N THR A 229 56.26 34.46 -41.79
CA THR A 229 57.70 34.36 -41.51
C THR A 229 58.20 32.94 -41.22
N VAL A 230 57.43 32.09 -40.54
CA VAL A 230 57.83 30.67 -40.35
C VAL A 230 57.80 29.88 -41.67
N VAL A 231 56.87 30.19 -42.57
CA VAL A 231 56.82 29.57 -43.91
C VAL A 231 57.92 30.11 -44.81
N ASP A 232 58.25 31.40 -44.72
CA ASP A 232 59.36 32.02 -45.45
C ASP A 232 60.72 31.45 -45.02
N ILE A 233 60.96 31.32 -43.71
CA ILE A 233 62.16 30.65 -43.16
C ILE A 233 62.28 29.21 -43.69
N ILE A 234 61.16 28.49 -43.84
CA ILE A 234 61.16 27.14 -44.44
C ILE A 234 61.46 27.20 -45.95
N HIS A 235 60.90 28.16 -46.68
CA HIS A 235 61.19 28.37 -48.11
C HIS A 235 62.62 28.89 -48.38
N GLU A 236 63.29 29.51 -47.41
CA GLU A 236 64.71 29.91 -47.50
C GLU A 236 65.65 28.73 -47.18
N ILE A 237 65.35 27.98 -46.13
CA ILE A 237 66.18 26.86 -45.65
C ILE A 237 66.10 25.65 -46.58
N VAL A 238 64.92 25.29 -47.09
CA VAL A 238 64.74 24.06 -47.89
C VAL A 238 65.56 24.05 -49.19
N PRO A 239 65.56 25.10 -50.05
CA PRO A 239 66.45 25.17 -51.20
C PRO A 239 67.94 25.17 -50.81
N SER A 240 68.28 25.87 -49.71
CA SER A 240 69.65 25.96 -49.20
C SER A 240 70.22 24.63 -48.72
N LEU A 241 69.37 23.71 -48.26
CA LEU A 241 69.73 22.33 -47.91
C LEU A 241 69.79 21.41 -49.13
N ILE A 242 68.85 21.54 -50.07
CA ILE A 242 68.78 20.71 -51.28
C ILE A 242 69.97 21.02 -52.23
N GLY A 243 70.43 22.27 -52.30
CA GLY A 243 71.54 22.68 -53.17
C GLY A 243 72.95 22.25 -52.74
N LYS A 244 73.13 21.51 -51.62
CA LYS A 244 74.46 21.24 -51.02
C LYS A 244 74.81 19.75 -50.82
N LYS A 245 74.52 18.90 -51.81
CA LYS A 245 75.12 17.53 -51.87
C LYS A 245 75.16 16.98 -53.31
N GLY A 246 76.31 16.77 -53.94
CA GLY A 246 77.68 17.11 -53.55
C GLY A 246 78.71 16.60 -54.58
N SER A 247 79.89 17.21 -54.65
CA SER A 247 80.90 16.90 -55.69
C SER A 247 82.27 16.52 -55.10
N ARG A 248 82.58 15.21 -55.09
CA ARG A 248 83.91 14.58 -55.20
C ARG A 248 83.79 13.06 -55.15
N GLY A 249 84.59 12.34 -55.93
CA GLY A 249 84.62 10.88 -55.98
C GLY A 249 85.98 10.32 -56.41
N ALA A 250 86.15 9.00 -56.29
CA ALA A 250 87.42 8.23 -56.42
C ALA A 250 88.46 8.61 -55.34
N VAL A 251 89.37 7.75 -54.84
CA VAL A 251 89.99 6.45 -55.24
C VAL A 251 90.18 5.64 -53.93
N TYR A 252 90.10 4.31 -53.73
CA TYR A 252 89.93 3.02 -54.47
C TYR A 252 89.54 1.95 -53.38
N ARG A 253 89.37 0.62 -53.54
CA ARG A 253 89.12 -0.39 -54.62
C ARG A 253 88.84 -1.73 -53.87
N GLY A 254 87.98 -2.61 -54.38
CA GLY A 254 87.82 -4.01 -53.89
C GLY A 254 86.39 -4.30 -53.40
N SER A 255 85.42 -4.83 -54.18
CA SER A 255 85.37 -6.01 -55.08
C SER A 255 84.78 -7.26 -54.40
N SER A 256 83.48 -7.48 -54.62
CA SER A 256 82.85 -8.81 -54.75
C SER A 256 81.55 -8.64 -55.55
N SER A 257 81.15 -9.63 -56.37
CA SER A 257 80.21 -9.43 -57.48
C SER A 257 79.28 -10.62 -57.73
N TYR A 258 78.00 -10.34 -58.02
CA TYR A 258 77.03 -11.10 -58.87
C TYR A 258 75.81 -10.15 -58.99
N SER A 259 75.49 -9.53 -60.14
CA SER A 259 74.88 -10.08 -61.38
C SER A 259 73.46 -10.64 -61.17
N SER A 260 72.42 -10.27 -61.93
CA SER A 260 72.35 -9.35 -63.09
C SER A 260 70.90 -8.87 -63.38
N GLU A 261 70.78 -7.81 -64.21
CA GLU A 261 69.78 -7.45 -65.25
C GLU A 261 68.37 -8.13 -65.32
N SER A 262 67.30 -7.53 -65.87
CA SER A 262 66.96 -6.16 -66.33
C SER A 262 65.49 -6.12 -66.83
N SER A 263 64.81 -4.97 -66.81
CA SER A 263 63.75 -4.66 -67.81
C SER A 263 63.45 -3.16 -67.90
N GLU A 264 62.96 -2.72 -69.06
CA GLU A 264 62.74 -1.33 -69.45
C GLU A 264 61.28 -0.87 -69.20
N GLY A 265 61.01 0.43 -69.35
CA GLY A 265 59.78 0.85 -70.04
C GLY A 265 58.72 1.67 -69.28
N SER A 266 58.79 2.99 -69.50
CA SER A 266 57.64 3.87 -69.82
C SER A 266 56.65 4.36 -68.76
N ASP A 267 56.37 5.66 -68.87
CA ASP A 267 55.38 6.48 -68.16
C ASP A 267 53.99 5.88 -67.95
N SER A 268 53.41 6.14 -66.78
CA SER A 268 51.98 6.45 -66.59
C SER A 268 51.64 6.86 -65.15
N VAL A 269 52.41 7.76 -64.52
CA VAL A 269 52.00 8.37 -63.23
C VAL A 269 50.88 9.37 -63.50
N GLU A 270 49.65 8.87 -63.40
CA GLU A 270 48.41 9.63 -63.54
C GLU A 270 48.47 10.93 -62.73
N THR A 271 48.20 12.06 -63.40
CA THR A 271 48.29 13.39 -62.80
C THR A 271 47.27 13.53 -61.67
N ILE A 272 47.68 13.28 -60.42
CA ILE A 272 46.85 13.54 -59.25
C ILE A 272 46.65 15.05 -59.15
N VAL A 273 45.59 15.54 -59.79
CA VAL A 273 45.10 16.91 -59.64
C VAL A 273 44.56 17.02 -58.22
N ILE A 274 45.47 17.29 -57.28
CA ILE A 274 45.14 17.76 -55.94
C ILE A 274 44.47 19.12 -56.12
N LYS A 275 43.15 19.10 -56.32
CA LYS A 275 42.32 20.30 -56.32
C LYS A 275 42.56 21.00 -55.00
N LYS A 276 43.28 22.13 -55.07
CA LYS A 276 43.55 23.01 -53.94
C LYS A 276 42.20 23.26 -53.25
N SER A 277 42.15 23.08 -51.93
CA SER A 277 40.97 23.43 -51.11
C SER A 277 41.02 24.89 -50.62
N GLU A 278 41.64 25.73 -51.46
CA GLU A 278 41.16 27.07 -51.77
C GLU A 278 39.72 26.92 -52.31
N ASP A 279 38.66 27.44 -51.69
CA ASP A 279 38.61 28.40 -50.58
C ASP A 279 37.69 27.96 -49.44
N ILE A 280 38.29 27.59 -48.30
CA ILE A 280 37.63 27.70 -47.00
C ILE A 280 38.48 28.63 -46.11
N PRO A 281 38.20 29.95 -46.10
CA PRO A 281 38.95 30.92 -45.31
C PRO A 281 39.13 30.46 -43.86
N HIS A 282 40.30 30.71 -43.25
CA HIS A 282 40.62 30.15 -41.93
C HIS A 282 39.57 30.48 -40.86
N LYS A 283 38.93 31.66 -40.94
CA LYS A 283 37.75 32.05 -40.14
C LYS A 283 36.55 31.11 -40.32
N GLN A 284 36.23 30.65 -41.54
CA GLN A 284 35.19 29.63 -41.77
C GLN A 284 35.60 28.26 -41.19
N ARG A 285 36.84 27.81 -41.41
CA ARG A 285 37.34 26.52 -40.86
C ARG A 285 37.34 26.52 -39.32
N ARG A 286 37.69 27.66 -38.69
CA ARG A 286 37.53 27.91 -37.24
C ARG A 286 36.05 27.90 -36.82
N LYS A 287 35.15 28.58 -37.55
CA LYS A 287 33.68 28.54 -37.30
C LYS A 287 33.12 27.11 -37.40
N ALA A 288 33.57 26.30 -38.35
CA ALA A 288 33.18 24.91 -38.52
C ALA A 288 33.68 24.02 -37.37
N ARG A 289 34.95 24.16 -36.96
CA ARG A 289 35.50 23.45 -35.78
C ARG A 289 34.75 23.83 -34.49
N LEU A 290 34.53 25.12 -34.22
CA LEU A 290 33.74 25.59 -33.07
C LEU A 290 32.28 25.09 -33.10
N ARG A 291 31.64 25.06 -34.28
CA ARG A 291 30.31 24.44 -34.47
C ARG A 291 30.34 22.93 -34.21
N LYS A 292 31.40 22.21 -34.60
CA LYS A 292 31.55 20.76 -34.33
C LYS A 292 31.75 20.50 -32.83
N VAL A 293 32.60 21.26 -32.15
CA VAL A 293 32.81 21.14 -30.69
C VAL A 293 31.53 21.50 -29.92
N LYS A 294 30.83 22.59 -30.26
CA LYS A 294 29.51 22.90 -29.65
C LYS A 294 28.46 21.82 -29.93
N ARG A 295 28.43 21.22 -31.13
CA ARG A 295 27.55 20.07 -31.39
C ARG A 295 27.88 18.88 -30.48
N ILE A 296 29.16 18.53 -30.34
CA ILE A 296 29.61 17.43 -29.48
C ILE A 296 29.22 17.69 -28.01
N ASN A 297 29.52 18.87 -27.47
CA ASN A 297 29.15 19.20 -26.09
C ASN A 297 27.63 19.12 -25.86
N ASN A 298 26.85 19.67 -26.80
CA ASN A 298 25.38 19.61 -26.75
C ASN A 298 24.81 18.20 -26.98
N ILE A 299 25.58 17.25 -27.55
CA ILE A 299 25.21 15.84 -27.66
C ILE A 299 25.44 15.15 -26.32
N TRP A 300 26.64 15.24 -25.75
CA TRP A 300 26.97 14.68 -24.42
C TRP A 300 26.05 15.22 -23.32
N GLU A 301 25.74 16.52 -23.34
CA GLU A 301 24.82 17.14 -22.40
C GLU A 301 23.38 16.63 -22.58
N ARG A 302 22.94 16.33 -23.80
CA ARG A 302 21.62 15.72 -24.06
C ARG A 302 21.58 14.25 -23.65
N GLU A 303 22.64 13.49 -23.93
CA GLU A 303 22.75 12.07 -23.57
C GLU A 303 22.76 11.88 -22.05
N ALA A 304 23.57 12.67 -21.33
CA ALA A 304 23.59 12.68 -19.87
C ALA A 304 22.25 13.08 -19.25
N ASN A 305 21.57 14.11 -19.79
CA ASN A 305 20.24 14.52 -19.30
C ASN A 305 19.15 13.50 -19.65
N LEU A 306 19.21 12.84 -20.81
CA LEU A 306 18.29 11.76 -21.18
C LEU A 306 18.46 10.55 -20.26
N GLU A 307 19.71 10.16 -19.98
CA GLU A 307 20.04 9.06 -19.07
C GLU A 307 19.61 9.39 -17.63
N TRP A 308 19.82 10.63 -17.17
CA TRP A 308 19.33 11.12 -15.89
C TRP A 308 17.80 11.17 -15.79
N THR A 309 17.10 11.43 -16.91
CA THR A 309 15.63 11.39 -16.99
C THR A 309 15.12 9.96 -16.87
N LYS A 310 15.66 9.01 -17.68
CA LYS A 310 15.35 7.57 -17.57
C LYS A 310 15.57 7.04 -16.14
N ARG A 311 16.70 7.41 -15.52
CA ARG A 311 17.03 7.07 -14.11
C ARG A 311 15.97 7.56 -13.12
N LYS A 312 15.41 8.76 -13.30
CA LYS A 312 14.31 9.28 -12.45
C LYS A 312 13.01 8.52 -12.69
N GLU A 313 12.65 8.25 -13.94
CA GLU A 313 11.39 7.59 -14.28
C GLU A 313 11.33 6.14 -13.75
N PHE A 314 12.48 5.44 -13.75
CA PHE A 314 12.66 4.16 -13.07
C PHE A 314 12.51 4.27 -11.55
N LEU A 315 13.27 5.16 -10.89
CA LEU A 315 13.29 5.26 -9.43
C LEU A 315 12.01 5.83 -8.80
N PHE A 316 11.22 6.60 -9.54
CA PHE A 316 9.93 7.14 -9.08
C PHE A 316 8.71 6.32 -9.54
N GLY A 317 8.90 5.06 -9.96
CA GLY A 317 7.80 4.14 -10.28
C GLY A 317 6.90 4.58 -11.44
N ARG A 318 7.38 5.46 -12.33
CA ARG A 318 6.60 5.95 -13.49
C ARG A 318 6.50 4.92 -14.61
N ILE A 319 7.37 3.92 -14.62
CA ILE A 319 7.33 2.80 -15.57
C ILE A 319 6.24 1.83 -15.11
N VAL A 320 5.03 2.02 -15.63
CA VAL A 320 3.86 1.15 -15.42
C VAL A 320 3.62 0.26 -16.64
N GLN A 321 2.95 -0.88 -16.44
CA GLN A 321 2.70 -1.87 -17.49
C GLN A 321 1.90 -1.27 -18.67
N GLY A 322 0.84 -0.50 -18.36
CA GLY A 322 -0.01 0.12 -19.38
C GLY A 322 -0.52 -0.92 -20.39
N ASN A 323 -0.26 -0.68 -21.68
CA ASN A 323 -0.66 -1.56 -22.78
C ASN A 323 0.38 -2.64 -23.13
N TYR A 324 1.53 -2.71 -22.43
CA TYR A 324 2.56 -3.71 -22.71
C TYR A 324 2.20 -5.09 -22.14
N THR A 325 2.64 -6.15 -22.82
CA THR A 325 2.63 -7.50 -22.24
C THR A 325 3.55 -7.56 -21.01
N VAL A 326 3.32 -8.53 -20.12
CA VAL A 326 4.11 -8.65 -18.88
C VAL A 326 5.59 -8.93 -19.20
N LYS A 327 5.87 -9.69 -20.27
CA LYS A 327 7.23 -9.96 -20.78
C LYS A 327 7.93 -8.69 -21.31
N GLU A 328 7.25 -7.86 -22.12
CA GLU A 328 7.82 -6.58 -22.59
C GLU A 328 8.04 -5.58 -21.44
N PHE A 329 7.09 -5.48 -20.53
CA PHE A 329 7.17 -4.62 -19.35
C PHE A 329 8.37 -5.00 -18.46
N TYR A 330 8.53 -6.30 -18.19
CA TYR A 330 9.69 -6.82 -17.47
C TYR A 330 11.01 -6.58 -18.21
N SER A 331 11.04 -6.81 -19.53
CA SER A 331 12.25 -6.57 -20.34
C SER A 331 12.72 -5.12 -20.26
N LYS A 332 11.80 -4.15 -20.26
CA LYS A 332 12.13 -2.72 -20.07
C LYS A 332 12.65 -2.38 -18.67
N LEU A 333 12.10 -3.01 -17.63
CA LEU A 333 12.64 -2.90 -16.26
C LEU A 333 14.05 -3.50 -16.15
N LYS A 334 14.30 -4.64 -16.82
CA LYS A 334 15.61 -5.31 -16.88
C LYS A 334 16.63 -4.47 -17.68
N GLU A 335 16.23 -3.89 -18.82
CA GLU A 335 17.04 -2.95 -19.60
C GLU A 335 17.47 -1.73 -18.77
N CYS A 336 16.54 -1.14 -18.00
CA CYS A 336 16.85 -0.03 -17.08
C CYS A 336 17.80 -0.43 -15.93
N ASN A 337 17.92 -1.73 -15.63
CA ASN A 337 18.81 -2.26 -14.60
C ASN A 337 20.23 -2.58 -15.12
N LEU A 338 20.39 -2.95 -16.39
CA LEU A 338 21.69 -3.33 -17.00
C LEU A 338 22.80 -2.27 -16.84
N SER A 339 22.42 -1.00 -16.62
CA SER A 339 23.35 0.12 -16.38
C SER A 339 23.92 0.17 -14.94
N LYS A 340 23.29 -0.51 -13.97
CA LYS A 340 23.48 -0.22 -12.53
C LYS A 340 23.43 -1.38 -11.54
N ASP A 341 23.04 -2.58 -11.98
CA ASP A 341 23.12 -3.80 -11.16
C ASP A 341 22.39 -3.69 -9.79
N TYR A 342 21.16 -3.16 -9.81
CA TYR A 342 20.33 -3.06 -8.61
C TYR A 342 19.91 -4.45 -8.12
N PRO A 343 19.79 -4.66 -6.79
CA PRO A 343 19.45 -5.96 -6.22
C PRO A 343 18.03 -6.39 -6.59
N GLU A 344 17.84 -7.70 -6.82
CA GLU A 344 16.60 -8.28 -7.37
C GLU A 344 15.33 -7.89 -6.59
N TRP A 345 15.41 -7.75 -5.26
CA TRP A 345 14.26 -7.34 -4.43
C TRP A 345 13.70 -5.96 -4.83
N LEU A 346 14.55 -5.04 -5.31
CA LEU A 346 14.13 -3.71 -5.74
C LEU A 346 13.43 -3.77 -7.11
N LEU A 347 13.93 -4.58 -8.04
CA LEU A 347 13.21 -4.86 -9.29
C LEU A 347 11.88 -5.55 -9.01
N LYS A 348 11.84 -6.50 -8.08
CA LYS A 348 10.62 -7.23 -7.68
C LYS A 348 9.55 -6.27 -7.12
N ASN A 349 9.94 -5.29 -6.29
CA ASN A 349 9.02 -4.27 -5.82
C ASN A 349 8.54 -3.34 -6.94
N LEU A 350 9.44 -2.80 -7.77
CA LEU A 350 9.08 -1.91 -8.89
C LEU A 350 8.19 -2.60 -9.93
N PHE A 351 8.46 -3.87 -10.23
CA PHE A 351 7.62 -4.71 -11.09
C PHE A 351 6.22 -4.88 -10.51
N PHE A 352 6.10 -5.27 -9.23
CA PHE A 352 4.81 -5.39 -8.56
C PHE A 352 4.05 -4.06 -8.47
N GLU A 353 4.73 -2.93 -8.25
CA GLU A 353 4.10 -1.60 -8.21
C GLU A 353 3.60 -1.15 -9.60
N GLY A 354 4.35 -1.44 -10.67
CA GLY A 354 4.00 -1.01 -12.03
C GLY A 354 2.99 -1.90 -12.77
N LEU A 355 2.77 -3.16 -12.35
CA LEU A 355 1.82 -4.09 -12.99
C LEU A 355 0.37 -3.58 -13.07
N SER A 356 -0.41 -4.11 -14.02
CA SER A 356 -1.86 -3.82 -14.09
C SER A 356 -2.63 -4.36 -12.86
N PRO A 357 -3.80 -3.78 -12.51
CA PRO A 357 -4.62 -4.26 -11.38
C PRO A 357 -4.98 -5.76 -11.49
N GLU A 358 -5.26 -6.23 -12.70
CA GLU A 358 -5.67 -7.61 -12.99
C GLU A 358 -4.52 -8.58 -12.73
N ASN A 359 -3.29 -8.21 -13.15
CA ASN A 359 -2.11 -9.03 -12.93
C ASN A 359 -1.64 -9.00 -11.46
N LYS A 360 -1.81 -7.86 -10.76
CA LYS A 360 -1.64 -7.77 -9.30
C LYS A 360 -2.59 -8.71 -8.55
N ILE A 361 -3.86 -8.77 -8.97
CA ILE A 361 -4.85 -9.70 -8.39
C ILE A 361 -4.46 -11.16 -8.67
N LYS A 362 -3.99 -11.51 -9.88
CA LYS A 362 -3.48 -12.87 -10.19
C LYS A 362 -2.33 -13.29 -9.26
N ILE A 363 -1.35 -12.41 -9.02
CA ILE A 363 -0.23 -12.68 -8.08
C ILE A 363 -0.75 -12.97 -6.67
N LEU A 364 -1.65 -12.12 -6.16
CA LEU A 364 -2.23 -12.23 -4.83
C LEU A 364 -3.05 -13.52 -4.65
N MET A 365 -3.89 -13.86 -5.64
CA MET A 365 -4.75 -15.05 -5.60
C MET A 365 -3.98 -16.35 -5.87
N GLY A 366 -2.91 -16.31 -6.65
CA GLY A 366 -2.07 -17.47 -6.98
C GLY A 366 -0.92 -17.73 -6.00
N GLY A 367 -0.75 -16.91 -4.95
CA GLY A 367 0.36 -17.04 -4.00
C GLY A 367 1.75 -16.74 -4.58
N LEU A 368 1.83 -16.12 -5.77
CA LEU A 368 3.07 -16.03 -6.56
C LEU A 368 4.11 -15.05 -6.00
N GLN A 369 3.90 -14.48 -4.82
CA GLN A 369 4.77 -13.47 -4.22
C GLN A 369 6.14 -14.03 -3.79
N GLU A 370 6.22 -15.32 -3.46
CA GLU A 370 7.45 -15.95 -2.97
C GLU A 370 8.40 -16.37 -4.09
N LEU A 371 7.90 -16.50 -5.33
CA LEU A 371 8.64 -17.02 -6.50
C LEU A 371 9.69 -16.05 -7.07
N GLY A 372 10.63 -16.55 -7.88
CA GLY A 372 11.62 -15.74 -8.59
C GLY A 372 10.99 -14.84 -9.67
N LEU A 373 11.63 -13.71 -10.01
CA LEU A 373 10.97 -12.71 -10.85
C LEU A 373 10.70 -13.20 -12.29
N ASP A 374 11.64 -13.97 -12.87
CA ASP A 374 11.46 -14.60 -14.18
C ASP A 374 10.28 -15.60 -14.19
N GLU A 375 10.12 -16.40 -13.11
CA GLU A 375 9.02 -17.37 -12.96
C GLU A 375 7.64 -16.70 -12.80
N ILE A 376 7.58 -15.57 -12.09
CA ILE A 376 6.35 -14.76 -11.97
C ILE A 376 5.94 -14.23 -13.35
N VAL A 377 6.91 -13.75 -14.15
CA VAL A 377 6.66 -13.24 -15.51
C VAL A 377 6.19 -14.36 -16.44
N GLU A 378 6.76 -15.56 -16.32
CA GLU A 378 6.31 -16.74 -17.07
C GLU A 378 4.88 -17.15 -16.71
N ARG A 379 4.57 -17.29 -15.41
CA ARG A 379 3.22 -17.64 -14.94
C ARG A 379 2.16 -16.56 -15.25
N LEU A 380 2.56 -15.30 -15.44
CA LEU A 380 1.69 -14.20 -15.88
C LEU A 380 1.63 -14.03 -17.40
N SER A 381 2.47 -14.74 -18.16
CA SER A 381 2.45 -14.78 -19.63
C SER A 381 2.69 -16.21 -20.11
N PRO A 382 1.75 -17.14 -19.81
CA PRO A 382 1.77 -18.49 -20.36
C PRO A 382 1.82 -18.41 -21.88
N GLY A 383 2.55 -19.34 -22.51
CA GLY A 383 2.84 -19.30 -23.94
C GLY A 383 1.59 -19.29 -24.81
N HIS A 384 1.60 -18.39 -25.79
CA HIS A 384 0.99 -18.60 -27.10
C HIS A 384 2.09 -19.08 -28.06
#